data_AF-A0A0V0HPC3-F1
#
_entry.id   AF-A0A0V0HPC3-F1
#
_cell.length_a   1.000
_cell.length_b   1.000
_cell.length_c   1.000
_cell.angle_alpha   90.00
_cell.angle_beta   90.00
_cell.angle_gamma   90.00
#
_symmetry.space_group_name_H-M   'P 1'
#
loop_
_entity.id
_entity.type
_entity.pdbx_description
1 polymer ?
#
loop_
_entity_poly.entity_id
_entity_poly.type
_entity_poly.pdbx_seq_one_letter_code
_entity_poly.pdbx_strand_id
1 'polypeptide(L)'
;MTLKFVDPASDVVGKSFQLTLPEVTGFPDFLVERTRYDAAIERNWTSRDKCQVWWKNEGEEDGSWWEGRILNVQAKSHEFPDSPWERYIVRYKSDPSETHQHSPWELYDADTQWEQPRLDDETREKLMSAFTKLEQSGNKAQDYYGVEKLRQVSHKSNFINRFPVPLSLETIRARLENNYYRSLEGMKHDIEVMLSNAESYCGRNVELTTRVRRLSEWFRRTLSSL
;
A
#
# COMPACT_ATOMS: atom_id res chain seq x y z
N MET A 1 3.42 9.44 -11.56
CA MET A 1 2.37 9.15 -10.56
C MET A 1 1.62 10.42 -10.21
N THR A 2 0.30 10.38 -10.00
CA THR A 2 -0.46 11.54 -9.50
C THR A 2 -0.76 11.33 -8.02
N LEU A 3 -0.41 12.30 -7.17
CA LEU A 3 -0.64 12.28 -5.73
C LEU A 3 -1.67 13.34 -5.36
N LYS A 4 -2.42 13.09 -4.28
CA LYS A 4 -3.45 14.00 -3.75
C LYS A 4 -3.24 14.21 -2.27
N PHE A 5 -3.37 15.45 -1.81
CA PHE A 5 -3.38 15.78 -0.39
C PHE A 5 -4.71 15.37 0.23
N VAL A 6 -4.66 14.48 1.21
CA VAL A 6 -5.86 13.91 1.87
C VAL A 6 -6.00 14.31 3.33
N ASP A 7 -4.96 14.89 3.93
CA ASP A 7 -5.00 15.34 5.33
C ASP A 7 -5.92 16.56 5.49
N PRO A 8 -7.00 16.47 6.30
CA PRO A 8 -7.89 17.60 6.55
C PRO A 8 -7.22 18.81 7.20
N ALA A 9 -6.09 18.62 7.90
CA ALA A 9 -5.34 19.71 8.51
C ALA A 9 -4.46 20.49 7.52
N SER A 10 -4.31 20.00 6.29
CA SER A 10 -3.47 20.63 5.26
C SER A 10 -4.21 21.74 4.52
N ASP A 11 -3.58 22.92 4.37
CA ASP A 11 -4.10 24.05 3.57
C ASP A 11 -4.28 23.72 2.08
N VAL A 12 -3.69 22.61 1.63
CA VAL A 12 -3.76 22.13 0.24
C VAL A 12 -4.60 20.85 0.11
N VAL A 13 -5.39 20.50 1.13
CA VAL A 13 -6.30 19.34 1.09
C VAL A 13 -7.14 19.33 -0.18
N GLY A 14 -7.26 18.17 -0.80
CA GLY A 14 -8.00 17.98 -2.04
C GLY A 14 -7.24 18.31 -3.32
N LYS A 15 -6.12 19.07 -3.25
CA LYS A 15 -5.28 19.36 -4.41
C LYS A 15 -4.47 18.12 -4.82
N SER A 16 -4.18 18.04 -6.12
CA SER A 16 -3.36 16.96 -6.69
C SER A 16 -2.16 17.52 -7.44
N PHE A 17 -1.08 16.76 -7.49
CA PHE A 17 0.12 17.08 -8.26
C PHE A 17 0.67 15.84 -8.95
N GLN A 18 1.47 16.04 -9.99
CA GLN A 18 2.18 14.97 -10.67
C GLN A 18 3.60 14.86 -10.12
N LEU A 19 3.97 13.64 -9.72
CA LEU A 19 5.30 13.28 -9.30
C LEU A 19 5.88 12.29 -10.30
N THR A 20 7.01 12.64 -10.88
CA THR A 20 7.84 11.71 -11.66
C THR A 20 8.90 11.16 -10.71
N LEU A 21 8.85 9.86 -10.45
CA LEU A 21 9.92 9.18 -9.72
C LEU A 21 10.97 8.78 -10.74
N PRO A 22 12.19 9.35 -10.72
CA PRO A 22 13.31 8.77 -11.47
C PRO A 22 13.65 7.38 -10.90
N GLU A 23 14.54 6.64 -11.54
CA GLU A 23 15.21 5.52 -10.84
C GLU A 23 15.97 6.12 -9.65
N VAL A 24 15.35 6.07 -8.48
CA VAL A 24 15.91 6.57 -7.23
C VAL A 24 16.81 5.49 -6.64
N THR A 25 17.96 5.26 -7.28
CA THR A 25 19.03 4.46 -6.68
C THR A 25 19.94 5.40 -5.89
N GLY A 26 20.14 5.12 -4.60
CA GLY A 26 21.08 5.86 -3.75
C GLY A 26 20.56 7.16 -3.12
N PHE A 27 19.25 7.40 -3.10
CA PHE A 27 18.65 8.51 -2.36
C PHE A 27 17.86 8.01 -1.14
N PRO A 28 17.82 8.75 -0.02
CA PRO A 28 16.97 8.42 1.10
C PRO A 28 15.49 8.41 0.72
N ASP A 29 14.71 7.56 1.39
CA ASP A 29 13.27 7.44 1.16
C ASP A 29 12.55 8.75 1.51
N PHE A 30 12.08 9.47 0.49
CA PHE A 30 11.37 10.74 0.62
C PHE A 30 9.85 10.64 0.49
N LEU A 31 9.35 9.50 0.00
CA LEU A 31 7.93 9.19 -0.03
C LEU A 31 7.67 8.00 0.89
N VAL A 32 7.19 8.29 2.09
CA VAL A 32 7.04 7.31 3.17
C VAL A 32 5.56 7.06 3.42
N GLU A 33 5.19 5.80 3.66
CA GLU A 33 3.84 5.46 4.11
C GLU A 33 3.55 6.14 5.46
N ARG A 34 2.38 6.77 5.60
CA ARG A 34 2.00 7.49 6.82
C ARG A 34 2.10 6.63 8.08
N THR A 35 1.64 5.39 8.05
CA THR A 35 1.72 4.46 9.20
C THR A 35 3.17 4.17 9.60
N ARG A 36 4.06 4.00 8.61
CA ARG A 36 5.50 3.80 8.85
C ARG A 36 6.13 5.07 9.40
N TYR A 37 5.78 6.23 8.86
CA TYR A 37 6.23 7.52 9.37
C TYR A 37 5.81 7.70 10.83
N ASP A 38 4.52 7.59 11.13
CA ASP A 38 3.96 7.80 12.47
C ASP A 38 4.61 6.85 13.49
N ALA A 39 4.69 5.55 13.18
CA ALA A 39 5.33 4.56 14.04
C ALA A 39 6.82 4.85 14.27
N ALA A 40 7.53 5.31 13.24
CA ALA A 40 8.95 5.65 13.34
C ALA A 40 9.20 6.93 14.15
N ILE A 41 8.27 7.90 14.12
CA ILE A 41 8.31 9.07 15.00
C ILE A 41 8.00 8.68 16.44
N GLU A 42 6.96 7.86 16.66
CA GLU A 42 6.55 7.38 17.98
C GLU A 42 7.65 6.57 18.69
N ARG A 43 8.44 5.79 17.92
CA ARG A 43 9.60 5.06 18.43
C ARG A 43 10.63 5.95 19.14
N ASN A 44 10.68 7.24 18.80
CA ASN A 44 11.44 8.28 19.48
C ASN A 44 12.88 7.87 19.86
N TRP A 45 13.69 7.59 18.84
CA TRP A 45 15.07 7.17 18.98
C TRP A 45 15.95 8.18 19.73
N THR A 46 16.89 7.68 20.55
CA THR A 46 17.78 8.51 21.37
C THR A 46 19.26 8.14 21.19
N SER A 47 20.16 9.03 21.62
CA SER A 47 21.60 8.74 21.61
C SER A 47 21.89 7.47 22.39
N ARG A 48 22.78 6.64 21.83
CA ARG A 48 23.22 5.31 22.28
C ARG A 48 22.29 4.15 21.95
N ASP A 49 21.10 4.38 21.42
CA ASP A 49 20.23 3.30 20.94
C ASP A 49 20.92 2.50 19.83
N LYS A 50 20.67 1.19 19.84
CA LYS A 50 21.11 0.28 18.78
C LYS A 50 20.06 0.27 17.68
N CYS A 51 20.48 0.39 16.44
CA CYS A 51 19.60 0.36 15.29
C CYS A 51 20.18 -0.54 14.19
N GLN A 52 19.34 -0.88 13.22
CA GLN A 52 19.72 -1.52 11.97
C GLN A 52 19.14 -0.71 10.81
N VAL A 53 19.87 -0.68 9.69
CA VAL A 53 19.44 -0.03 8.44
C VAL A 53 19.66 -1.01 7.29
N TRP A 54 18.68 -1.11 6.38
CA TRP A 54 18.81 -1.95 5.20
C TRP A 54 19.49 -1.17 4.08
N TRP A 55 20.58 -1.72 3.54
CA TRP A 55 21.26 -1.16 2.38
C TRP A 55 21.23 -2.15 1.23
N LYS A 56 21.01 -1.65 0.01
CA LYS A 56 21.17 -2.45 -1.20
C LYS A 56 22.65 -2.69 -1.46
N ASN A 57 23.02 -3.92 -1.83
CA ASN A 57 24.40 -4.24 -2.18
C ASN A 57 24.73 -3.69 -3.58
N GLU A 58 25.95 -3.21 -3.79
CA GLU A 58 26.38 -2.72 -5.09
C GLU A 58 26.36 -3.87 -6.13
N GLY A 59 25.62 -3.68 -7.22
CA GLY A 59 25.55 -4.64 -8.32
C GLY A 59 24.64 -5.85 -8.10
N GLU A 60 23.97 -5.95 -6.94
CA GLU A 60 23.00 -7.02 -6.65
C GLU A 60 21.57 -6.46 -6.57
N GLU A 61 20.57 -7.32 -6.77
CA GLU A 61 19.16 -6.95 -6.51
C GLU A 61 18.82 -6.97 -5.01
N ASP A 62 19.63 -7.68 -4.23
CA ASP A 62 19.42 -7.87 -2.79
C ASP A 62 20.18 -6.83 -1.95
N GLY A 63 19.90 -6.82 -0.65
CA GLY A 63 20.54 -5.95 0.31
C GLY A 63 21.06 -6.69 1.54
N SER A 64 21.51 -5.93 2.52
CA SER A 64 21.97 -6.46 3.80
C SER A 64 21.63 -5.50 4.94
N TRP A 65 21.43 -6.05 6.13
CA TRP A 65 21.18 -5.26 7.35
C TRP A 65 22.50 -4.79 7.93
N TRP A 66 22.62 -3.48 8.14
CA TRP A 66 23.78 -2.84 8.72
C TRP A 66 23.47 -2.41 10.15
N GLU A 67 24.16 -3.02 11.10
CA GLU A 67 23.99 -2.70 12.51
C GLU A 67 24.74 -1.42 12.87
N GLY A 68 24.06 -0.51 13.55
CA GLY A 68 24.60 0.78 13.95
C GLY A 68 24.21 1.19 15.36
N ARG A 69 24.76 2.32 15.76
CA ARG A 69 24.43 2.98 17.01
C ARG A 69 24.19 4.46 16.76
N ILE A 70 23.12 4.99 17.34
CA ILE A 70 22.82 6.42 17.28
C ILE A 70 23.84 7.16 18.15
N LEU A 71 24.57 8.09 17.56
CA LEU A 71 25.52 8.94 18.25
C LEU A 71 24.85 10.22 18.74
N ASN A 72 24.09 10.87 17.86
CA ASN A 72 23.46 12.14 18.13
C ASN A 72 22.13 12.30 17.37
N VAL A 73 21.28 13.19 17.85
CA VAL A 73 19.99 13.55 17.27
C VAL A 73 19.99 15.06 17.04
N GLN A 74 19.98 15.51 15.79
CA GLN A 74 20.02 16.94 15.47
C GLN A 74 19.33 17.23 14.13
N ALA A 75 18.72 18.40 13.99
CA ALA A 75 18.13 18.81 12.72
C ALA A 75 19.20 18.87 11.60
N LYS A 76 18.87 18.39 10.40
CA LYS A 76 19.78 18.49 9.24
C LYS A 76 20.06 19.94 8.84
N SER A 77 19.02 20.78 8.86
CA SER A 77 19.09 22.19 8.47
C SER A 77 18.46 23.08 9.54
N HIS A 78 19.07 24.24 9.76
CA HIS A 78 18.54 25.28 10.65
C HIS A 78 17.26 25.94 10.08
N GLU A 79 17.03 25.85 8.76
CA GLU A 79 15.80 26.33 8.11
C GLU A 79 14.59 25.46 8.48
N PHE A 80 14.82 24.19 8.84
CA PHE A 80 13.78 23.22 9.18
C PHE A 80 14.11 22.50 10.49
N PRO A 81 14.13 23.21 11.63
CA PRO A 81 14.59 22.67 12.90
C PRO A 81 13.75 21.48 13.38
N ASP A 82 12.46 21.47 13.03
CA ASP A 82 11.52 20.42 13.42
C ASP A 82 11.46 19.24 12.44
N SER A 83 12.13 19.34 11.28
CA SER A 83 12.12 18.27 10.28
C SER A 83 12.78 16.97 10.79
N PRO A 84 12.09 15.82 10.71
CA PRO A 84 12.68 14.52 11.05
C PRO A 84 13.66 13.99 9.99
N TRP A 85 13.76 14.66 8.84
CA TRP A 85 14.61 14.27 7.73
C TRP A 85 16.08 14.22 8.13
N GLU A 86 16.70 13.04 8.02
CA GLU A 86 18.14 12.82 8.24
C GLU A 86 18.64 13.34 9.60
N ARG A 87 17.78 13.24 10.62
CA ARG A 87 18.04 13.80 11.95
C ARG A 87 18.97 12.93 12.83
N TYR A 88 19.05 11.63 12.56
CA TYR A 88 19.81 10.69 13.38
C TYR A 88 21.20 10.46 12.80
N ILE A 89 22.23 10.77 13.58
CA ILE A 89 23.62 10.45 13.21
C ILE A 89 23.95 9.06 13.73
N VAL A 90 24.16 8.11 12.81
CA VAL A 90 24.43 6.71 13.08
C VAL A 90 25.89 6.39 12.73
N ARG A 91 26.52 5.56 13.56
CA ARG A 91 27.80 4.90 13.23
C ARG A 91 27.57 3.41 13.11
N TYR A 92 27.99 2.83 11.99
CA TYR A 92 27.89 1.40 11.75
C TYR A 92 29.01 0.63 12.45
N LYS A 93 28.75 -0.65 12.74
CA LYS A 93 29.75 -1.55 13.34
C LYS A 93 30.83 -1.96 12.33
N SER A 94 30.43 -2.17 11.07
CA SER A 94 31.29 -2.56 9.95
C SER A 94 32.17 -1.43 9.44
N ASP A 95 31.73 -0.18 9.61
CA ASP A 95 32.51 1.02 9.29
C ASP A 95 32.50 2.01 10.47
N PRO A 96 33.40 1.82 11.45
CA PRO A 96 33.45 2.69 12.62
C PRO A 96 34.10 4.06 12.35
N SER A 97 34.74 4.25 11.18
CA SER A 97 35.38 5.51 10.79
C SER A 97 34.39 6.57 10.34
N GLU A 98 33.29 6.16 9.74
CA GLU A 98 32.31 7.06 9.13
C GLU A 98 31.04 7.21 9.98
N THR A 99 30.25 8.23 9.65
CA THR A 99 28.93 8.47 10.24
C THR A 99 27.94 8.82 9.16
N HIS A 100 26.74 8.27 9.25
CA HIS A 100 25.68 8.46 8.29
C HIS A 100 24.48 9.12 8.95
N GLN A 101 23.75 9.94 8.19
CA GLN A 101 22.52 10.56 8.65
C GLN A 101 21.33 9.75 8.16
N HIS A 102 20.36 9.53 9.05
CA HIS A 102 19.15 8.77 8.74
C HIS A 102 17.91 9.47 9.26
N SER A 103 16.83 9.25 8.52
CA SER A 103 15.48 9.59 8.94
C SER A 103 14.91 8.46 9.80
N PRO A 104 13.97 8.76 10.71
CA PRO A 104 13.41 7.76 11.64
C PRO A 104 12.87 6.50 10.95
N TRP A 105 12.24 6.65 9.78
CA TRP A 105 11.62 5.54 9.04
C TRP A 105 12.62 4.58 8.38
N GLU A 106 13.90 4.93 8.32
CA GLU A 106 14.98 4.08 7.82
C GLU A 106 15.59 3.21 8.93
N LEU A 107 15.31 3.52 10.20
CA LEU A 107 15.86 2.83 11.35
C LEU A 107 14.94 1.70 11.82
N TYR A 108 15.55 0.59 12.20
CA TYR A 108 14.89 -0.59 12.76
C TYR A 108 15.55 -0.99 14.08
N ASP A 109 14.74 -1.51 15.00
CA ASP A 109 15.25 -2.17 16.20
C ASP A 109 15.98 -3.46 15.81
N ALA A 110 17.11 -3.72 16.46
CA ALA A 110 17.94 -4.90 16.16
C ALA A 110 17.21 -6.24 16.37
N ASP A 111 16.14 -6.23 17.18
CA ASP A 111 15.40 -7.43 17.57
C ASP A 111 13.93 -7.42 17.07
N THR A 112 13.52 -6.43 16.26
CA THR A 112 12.09 -6.30 15.86
C THR A 112 11.89 -6.61 14.39
N GLN A 113 11.04 -7.60 14.11
CA GLN A 113 10.42 -7.74 12.79
C GLN A 113 9.29 -6.71 12.69
N TRP A 114 9.47 -5.69 11.86
CA TRP A 114 8.36 -4.79 11.53
C TRP A 114 7.29 -5.57 10.77
N GLU A 115 6.14 -5.81 11.40
CA GLU A 115 4.99 -6.37 10.72
C GLU A 115 4.31 -5.28 9.89
N GLN A 116 4.10 -5.54 8.60
CA GLN A 116 3.33 -4.63 7.76
C GLN A 116 1.91 -4.49 8.34
N PRO A 117 1.37 -3.25 8.40
CA PRO A 117 -0.02 -3.05 8.76
C PRO A 117 -0.91 -3.91 7.86
N ARG A 118 -1.80 -4.68 8.47
CA ARG A 118 -2.76 -5.55 7.80
C ARG A 118 -4.14 -5.31 8.36
N LEU A 119 -5.16 -5.63 7.57
CA LEU A 119 -6.52 -5.74 8.08
C LEU A 119 -6.56 -6.65 9.32
N ASP A 120 -7.36 -6.28 10.31
CA ASP A 120 -7.58 -7.12 11.47
C ASP A 120 -8.19 -8.46 11.05
N ASP A 121 -7.87 -9.51 11.82
CA ASP A 121 -8.22 -10.88 11.44
C ASP A 121 -9.76 -11.06 11.35
N GLU A 122 -10.54 -10.39 12.21
CA GLU A 122 -12.01 -10.47 12.21
C GLU A 122 -12.61 -9.87 10.93
N THR A 123 -12.20 -8.66 10.56
CA THR A 123 -12.64 -8.00 9.32
C THR A 123 -12.24 -8.81 8.10
N ARG A 124 -10.99 -9.34 8.07
CA ARG A 124 -10.51 -10.19 6.99
C ARG A 124 -11.37 -11.45 6.85
N GLU A 125 -11.67 -12.14 7.95
CA GLU A 125 -12.50 -13.34 7.93
C GLU A 125 -13.93 -13.07 7.45
N LYS A 126 -14.55 -11.97 7.90
CA LYS A 126 -15.87 -11.54 7.40
C LYS A 126 -15.86 -11.28 5.90
N LEU A 127 -14.84 -10.58 5.40
CA LEU A 127 -14.65 -10.31 3.97
C LEU A 127 -14.45 -11.61 3.18
N MET A 128 -13.60 -12.52 3.66
CA MET A 128 -13.37 -13.83 3.04
C MET A 128 -14.66 -14.66 2.95
N SER A 129 -15.46 -14.66 4.01
CA SER A 129 -16.78 -15.30 4.02
C SER A 129 -17.72 -14.68 2.97
N ALA A 130 -17.70 -13.34 2.84
CA ALA A 130 -18.52 -12.64 1.85
C ALA A 130 -18.11 -12.99 0.41
N PHE A 131 -16.80 -13.04 0.10
CA PHE A 131 -16.31 -13.48 -1.21
C PHE A 131 -16.72 -14.91 -1.53
N THR A 132 -16.64 -15.81 -0.54
CA THR A 132 -17.08 -17.21 -0.70
C THR A 132 -18.58 -17.29 -1.04
N LYS A 133 -19.42 -16.51 -0.35
CA LYS A 133 -20.86 -16.43 -0.64
C LYS A 133 -21.14 -15.85 -2.03
N LEU A 134 -20.36 -14.86 -2.45
CA LEU A 134 -20.48 -14.24 -3.77
C LEU A 134 -20.18 -15.26 -4.88
N GLU A 135 -19.10 -16.02 -4.77
CA GLU A 135 -18.75 -17.05 -5.75
C GLU A 135 -19.80 -18.17 -5.83
N GLN A 136 -20.29 -18.63 -4.67
CA GLN A 136 -21.38 -19.61 -4.62
C GLN A 136 -22.65 -19.09 -5.32
N SER A 137 -22.89 -17.78 -5.26
CA SER A 137 -24.02 -17.16 -5.97
C SER A 137 -23.79 -17.04 -7.48
N GLY A 138 -22.55 -16.93 -7.93
CA GLY A 138 -22.15 -16.95 -9.35
C GLY A 138 -22.33 -18.32 -10.01
N ASN A 139 -22.20 -19.41 -9.24
CA ASN A 139 -22.40 -20.79 -9.71
C ASN A 139 -23.87 -21.18 -9.97
N LYS A 140 -24.83 -20.27 -9.70
CA LYS A 140 -26.24 -20.49 -10.00
C LYS A 140 -26.51 -20.24 -11.49
N ALA A 141 -27.48 -20.95 -12.06
CA ALA A 141 -27.79 -20.98 -13.50
C ALA A 141 -27.98 -19.60 -14.19
N GLN A 142 -28.16 -18.52 -13.43
CA GLN A 142 -28.39 -17.18 -13.97
C GLN A 142 -27.19 -16.21 -13.85
N ASP A 143 -26.10 -16.57 -13.17
CA ASP A 143 -24.95 -15.69 -12.90
C ASP A 143 -25.42 -14.26 -12.53
N TYR A 144 -26.23 -14.19 -11.47
CA TYR A 144 -27.08 -13.03 -11.17
C TYR A 144 -26.30 -11.71 -11.01
N TYR A 145 -25.08 -11.81 -10.48
CA TYR A 145 -24.14 -10.69 -10.27
C TYR A 145 -23.09 -10.58 -11.38
N GLY A 146 -23.07 -11.48 -12.37
CA GLY A 146 -22.10 -11.43 -13.46
C GLY A 146 -20.69 -11.89 -13.08
N VAL A 147 -20.52 -12.62 -11.98
CA VAL A 147 -19.21 -13.01 -11.42
C VAL A 147 -18.43 -13.86 -12.42
N GLU A 148 -19.05 -14.92 -12.95
CA GLU A 148 -18.37 -15.82 -13.89
C GLU A 148 -18.13 -15.11 -15.23
N LYS A 149 -19.08 -14.27 -15.67
CA LYS A 149 -18.89 -13.49 -16.89
C LYS A 149 -17.75 -12.47 -16.77
N LEU A 150 -17.63 -11.81 -15.62
CA LEU A 150 -16.55 -10.86 -15.33
C LEU A 150 -15.19 -11.57 -15.25
N ARG A 151 -15.15 -12.72 -14.60
CA ARG A 151 -13.99 -13.61 -14.60
C ARG A 151 -13.53 -13.97 -16.02
N GLN A 152 -14.45 -14.31 -16.92
CA GLN A 152 -14.07 -14.59 -18.31
C GLN A 152 -13.55 -13.34 -19.05
N VAL A 153 -14.04 -12.16 -18.70
CA VAL A 153 -13.62 -10.89 -19.32
C VAL A 153 -12.25 -10.46 -18.80
N SER A 154 -11.96 -10.62 -17.50
CA SER A 154 -10.70 -10.22 -16.88
C SER A 154 -9.48 -10.94 -17.45
N HIS A 155 -9.65 -12.18 -17.92
CA HIS A 155 -8.58 -12.98 -18.55
C HIS A 155 -8.34 -12.64 -20.02
N LYS A 156 -9.13 -11.77 -20.66
CA LYS A 156 -8.94 -11.43 -22.07
C LYS A 156 -7.83 -10.39 -22.24
N SER A 157 -6.94 -10.62 -23.20
CA SER A 157 -5.85 -9.70 -23.51
C SER A 157 -6.34 -8.29 -23.85
N ASN A 158 -7.47 -8.15 -24.54
CA ASN A 158 -8.06 -6.86 -24.87
C ASN A 158 -8.64 -6.11 -23.66
N PHE A 159 -8.97 -6.80 -22.57
CA PHE A 159 -9.33 -6.18 -21.30
C PHE A 159 -8.07 -5.73 -20.56
N ILE A 160 -7.11 -6.66 -20.38
CA ILE A 160 -5.85 -6.42 -19.67
C ILE A 160 -5.08 -5.24 -20.29
N ASN A 161 -4.97 -5.20 -21.62
CA ASN A 161 -4.22 -4.16 -22.32
C ASN A 161 -4.96 -2.80 -22.40
N ARG A 162 -6.25 -2.76 -22.03
CA ARG A 162 -7.05 -1.53 -22.10
C ARG A 162 -6.95 -0.69 -20.83
N PHE A 163 -6.71 -1.31 -19.68
CA PHE A 163 -6.74 -0.63 -18.39
C PHE A 163 -5.37 -0.69 -17.71
N PRO A 164 -4.83 0.45 -17.22
CA PRO A 164 -3.53 0.47 -16.51
C PRO A 164 -3.49 -0.41 -15.26
N VAL A 165 -4.62 -0.63 -14.60
CA VAL A 165 -4.74 -1.48 -13.41
C VAL A 165 -5.89 -2.48 -13.62
N PRO A 166 -5.64 -3.61 -14.32
CA PRO A 166 -6.69 -4.56 -14.70
C PRO A 166 -7.02 -5.51 -13.52
N LEU A 167 -7.61 -4.95 -12.45
CA LEU A 167 -8.02 -5.72 -11.28
C LEU A 167 -9.17 -6.67 -11.62
N SER A 168 -9.16 -7.84 -10.96
CA SER A 168 -10.22 -8.84 -11.03
C SER A 168 -10.64 -9.29 -9.62
N LEU A 169 -11.79 -9.97 -9.52
CA LEU A 169 -12.26 -10.54 -8.26
C LEU A 169 -11.24 -11.53 -7.68
N GLU A 170 -10.58 -12.31 -8.54
CA GLU A 170 -9.52 -13.25 -8.15
C GLU A 170 -8.29 -12.52 -7.60
N THR A 171 -7.89 -11.42 -8.23
CA THR A 171 -6.76 -10.62 -7.74
C THR A 171 -7.07 -10.01 -6.38
N ILE A 172 -8.26 -9.44 -6.20
CA ILE A 172 -8.69 -8.84 -4.93
C ILE A 172 -8.78 -9.92 -3.84
N ARG A 173 -9.35 -11.08 -4.16
CA ARG A 173 -9.40 -12.22 -3.23
C ARG A 173 -8.01 -12.69 -2.83
N ALA A 174 -7.11 -12.91 -3.81
CA ALA A 174 -5.74 -13.34 -3.53
C ALA A 174 -4.99 -12.31 -2.68
N ARG A 175 -5.18 -11.00 -2.93
CA ARG A 175 -4.63 -9.93 -2.08
C ARG A 175 -5.14 -10.03 -0.65
N LEU A 176 -6.43 -10.28 -0.46
CA LEU A 176 -7.02 -10.46 0.86
C LEU A 176 -6.47 -11.70 1.59
N GLU A 177 -6.35 -12.83 0.89
CA GLU A 177 -5.79 -14.09 1.42
C GLU A 177 -4.32 -13.94 1.85
N ASN A 178 -3.55 -13.09 1.16
CA ASN A 178 -2.14 -12.88 1.40
C ASN A 178 -1.83 -11.64 2.26
N ASN A 179 -2.80 -11.14 3.03
CA ASN A 179 -2.62 -9.98 3.92
C ASN A 179 -2.11 -8.70 3.24
N TYR A 180 -2.43 -8.52 1.95
CA TYR A 180 -1.97 -7.36 1.18
C TYR A 180 -2.63 -6.05 1.63
N TYR A 181 -3.92 -6.11 1.97
CA TYR A 181 -4.67 -4.91 2.33
C TYR A 181 -4.36 -4.46 3.76
N ARG A 182 -3.93 -3.20 3.88
CA ARG A 182 -3.63 -2.53 5.14
C ARG A 182 -4.86 -1.88 5.79
N SER A 183 -5.88 -1.58 4.98
CA SER A 183 -7.13 -0.95 5.40
C SER A 183 -8.29 -1.38 4.51
N LEU A 184 -9.51 -1.20 5.03
CA LEU A 184 -10.74 -1.50 4.30
C LEU A 184 -10.89 -0.57 3.09
N GLU A 185 -10.43 0.68 3.22
CA GLU A 185 -10.44 1.70 2.18
C GLU A 185 -9.57 1.32 0.99
N GLY A 186 -8.40 0.71 1.22
CA GLY A 186 -7.55 0.20 0.15
C GLY A 186 -8.25 -0.90 -0.67
N MET A 187 -8.95 -1.80 0.01
CA MET A 187 -9.73 -2.84 -0.66
C MET A 187 -10.97 -2.27 -1.38
N LYS A 188 -11.69 -1.33 -0.76
CA LYS A 188 -12.82 -0.61 -1.39
C LYS A 188 -12.37 0.04 -2.69
N HIS A 189 -11.22 0.71 -2.68
CA HIS A 189 -10.66 1.35 -3.87
C HIS A 189 -10.38 0.34 -5.00
N ASP A 190 -9.77 -0.80 -4.68
CA ASP A 190 -9.52 -1.86 -5.66
C ASP A 190 -10.83 -2.40 -6.27
N ILE A 191 -11.86 -2.58 -5.44
CA ILE A 191 -13.20 -3.00 -5.89
C ILE A 191 -13.81 -1.94 -6.82
N GLU A 192 -13.71 -0.66 -6.47
CA GLU A 192 -14.20 0.46 -7.29
C GLU A 192 -13.50 0.52 -8.66
N VAL A 193 -12.18 0.36 -8.68
CA VAL A 193 -11.38 0.31 -9.92
C VAL A 193 -11.79 -0.88 -10.77
N MET A 194 -11.93 -2.07 -10.18
CA MET A 194 -12.40 -3.27 -10.88
C MET A 194 -13.79 -3.06 -11.51
N LEU A 195 -14.74 -2.52 -10.74
CA LEU A 195 -16.10 -2.25 -11.20
C LEU A 195 -16.10 -1.19 -12.32
N SER A 196 -15.36 -0.09 -12.16
CA SER A 196 -15.23 0.95 -13.19
C SER A 196 -14.64 0.41 -14.50
N ASN A 197 -13.61 -0.43 -14.43
CA ASN A 197 -13.03 -1.07 -15.60
C ASN A 197 -14.05 -2.02 -16.27
N ALA A 198 -14.78 -2.79 -15.47
CA ALA A 198 -15.83 -3.66 -15.97
C ALA A 198 -16.93 -2.86 -16.69
N GLU A 199 -17.47 -1.81 -16.08
CA GLU A 199 -18.50 -0.95 -16.68
C GLU A 199 -18.01 -0.31 -17.99
N SER A 200 -16.80 0.24 -17.99
CA SER A 200 -16.18 0.83 -19.19
C SER A 200 -15.98 -0.20 -20.31
N TYR A 201 -15.66 -1.45 -19.96
CA TYR A 201 -15.52 -2.53 -20.93
C TYR A 201 -16.88 -3.01 -21.47
N CYS A 202 -17.91 -3.08 -20.63
CA CYS A 202 -19.27 -3.49 -21.02
C CYS A 202 -19.84 -2.63 -22.15
N GLY A 203 -19.48 -1.35 -22.19
CA GLY A 203 -19.94 -0.41 -23.21
C GLY A 203 -21.47 -0.37 -23.28
N ARG A 204 -22.05 -0.83 -24.40
CA ARG A 204 -23.51 -0.87 -24.62
C ARG A 204 -24.18 -2.20 -24.27
N ASN A 205 -23.44 -3.16 -23.69
CA ASN A 205 -24.04 -4.43 -23.27
C ASN A 205 -24.91 -4.22 -22.02
N VAL A 206 -26.21 -4.02 -22.24
CA VAL A 206 -27.21 -3.73 -21.19
C VAL A 206 -27.28 -4.85 -20.15
N GLU A 207 -27.17 -6.10 -20.57
CA GLU A 207 -27.25 -7.25 -19.67
C GLU A 207 -26.06 -7.27 -18.71
N LEU A 208 -24.84 -7.18 -19.25
CA LEU A 208 -23.62 -7.21 -18.43
C LEU A 208 -23.54 -5.97 -17.53
N THR A 209 -23.91 -4.80 -18.03
CA THR A 209 -23.98 -3.57 -17.23
C THR A 209 -24.96 -3.71 -16.06
N THR A 210 -26.11 -4.35 -16.28
CA THR A 210 -27.09 -4.60 -15.21
C THR A 210 -26.52 -5.53 -14.14
N ARG A 211 -25.77 -6.56 -14.55
CA ARG A 211 -25.09 -7.48 -13.62
C ARG A 211 -24.00 -6.78 -12.81
N VAL A 212 -23.15 -5.98 -13.45
CA VAL A 212 -22.10 -5.19 -12.78
C VAL A 212 -22.71 -4.21 -11.77
N ARG A 213 -23.83 -3.55 -12.11
CA ARG A 213 -24.54 -2.68 -11.17
C ARG A 213 -25.05 -3.44 -9.94
N ARG A 214 -25.57 -4.66 -10.11
CA ARG A 214 -25.99 -5.52 -8.98
C ARG A 214 -24.80 -5.91 -8.12
N LEU A 215 -23.66 -6.22 -8.74
CA LEU A 215 -22.42 -6.54 -8.03
C LEU A 215 -21.91 -5.35 -7.23
N SER A 216 -21.93 -4.15 -7.81
CA SER A 216 -21.58 -2.89 -7.12
C SER A 216 -22.46 -2.65 -5.89
N GLU A 217 -23.77 -2.81 -6.04
CA GLU A 217 -24.73 -2.68 -4.92
C GLU A 217 -24.52 -3.76 -3.86
N TRP A 218 -24.17 -4.99 -4.26
CA TRP A 218 -23.82 -6.06 -3.33
C TRP A 218 -22.59 -5.69 -2.50
N PHE A 219 -21.51 -5.23 -3.13
CA PHE A 219 -20.31 -4.79 -2.42
C PHE A 219 -20.61 -3.63 -1.48
N ARG A 220 -21.37 -2.63 -1.94
CA ARG A 220 -21.76 -1.49 -1.10
C ARG A 220 -22.47 -1.93 0.17
N ARG A 221 -23.41 -2.87 0.08
CA ARG A 221 -24.14 -3.41 1.24
C ARG A 221 -23.23 -4.22 2.17
N THR A 222 -22.45 -5.13 1.61
CA THR A 222 -21.51 -5.97 2.37
C THR A 222 -20.51 -5.11 3.14
N LEU A 223 -19.90 -4.13 2.48
CA LEU A 223 -18.88 -3.26 3.08
C LEU A 223 -19.45 -2.24 4.06
N SER A 224 -20.74 -1.90 3.97
CA SER A 224 -21.42 -1.05 4.96
C SER A 224 -21.82 -1.80 6.24
N SER A 225 -21.79 -3.14 6.21
CA SER A 225 -22.16 -4.00 7.34
C SER A 225 -20.97 -4.50 8.17
N LEU A 226 -19.75 -4.07 7.81
CA LEU A 226 -18.51 -4.41 8.49
C LEU A 226 -18.21 -3.41 9.59
#